data_AF-A0A535FGJ0-F1
#
_entry.id   AF-A0A535FGJ0-F1
#
_cell.length_a   1.000
_cell.length_b   1.000
_cell.length_c   1.000
_cell.angle_alpha   90.00
_cell.angle_beta   90.00
_cell.angle_gamma   90.00
#
_symmetry.space_group_name_H-M   'P 1'
#
loop_
_entity.id
_entity.type
_entity.pdbx_description
1 polymer ?
#
loop_
_entity_poly.entity_id
_entity_poly.type
_entity_poly.pdbx_seq_one_letter_code
_entity_poly.pdbx_strand_id
1 'polypeptide(L)'
;MTSENKALLLTLAQWAASNERKLVSKIRELAGTEDNYRIFIREYDRVQAQLVRARCLQIKATLTIRDWLITLDHFNWRCAYCQIRPFQILHHFVPLPEGGTTAHNCVPACYSCRRPSINECTHVQRYLAERQELVCLS
;
A
#
# COMPACT_ATOMS: atom_id res chain seq x y z
N MET A 1 7.99 12.78 -5.20
CA MET A 1 6.53 12.88 -5.45
C MET A 1 6.07 14.21 -4.91
N THR A 2 5.38 15.02 -5.72
CA THR A 2 4.79 16.30 -5.26
C THR A 2 3.51 16.06 -4.46
N SER A 3 3.08 17.04 -3.67
CA SER A 3 1.81 16.98 -2.92
C SER A 3 0.60 16.86 -3.84
N GLU A 4 0.63 17.53 -4.98
CA GLU A 4 -0.39 17.44 -6.01
C GLU A 4 -0.49 16.02 -6.60
N ASN A 5 0.64 15.41 -6.94
CA ASN A 5 0.65 14.04 -7.46
C ASN A 5 0.13 13.03 -6.42
N LYS A 6 0.45 13.23 -5.13
CA LYS A 6 -0.08 12.41 -4.03
C LYS A 6 -1.61 12.49 -3.96
N ALA A 7 -2.16 13.70 -3.96
CA ALA A 7 -3.61 13.93 -3.91
C ALA A 7 -4.33 13.30 -5.12
N LEU A 8 -3.75 13.44 -6.32
CA LEU A 8 -4.32 12.89 -7.54
C LEU A 8 -4.37 11.35 -7.51
N LEU A 9 -3.29 10.71 -7.05
CA LEU A 9 -3.22 9.25 -6.89
C LEU A 9 -4.25 8.73 -5.88
N LEU A 10 -4.48 9.46 -4.77
CA LEU A 10 -5.50 9.10 -3.78
C LEU A 10 -6.92 9.20 -4.36
N THR A 11 -7.23 10.27 -5.09
CA THR A 11 -8.52 10.44 -5.79
C THR A 11 -8.78 9.31 -6.79
N LEU A 12 -7.76 8.97 -7.60
CA LEU A 12 -7.85 7.86 -8.54
C LEU A 12 -8.09 6.52 -7.84
N ALA A 13 -7.43 6.27 -6.70
CA ALA A 13 -7.62 5.05 -5.94
C ALA A 13 -9.02 4.95 -5.32
N GLN A 14 -9.58 6.08 -4.86
CA GLN A 14 -10.98 6.13 -4.39
C GLN A 14 -11.94 5.75 -5.51
N TRP A 15 -11.79 6.34 -6.70
CA TRP A 15 -12.63 6.01 -7.86
C TRP A 15 -12.52 4.54 -8.26
N ALA A 16 -11.29 4.01 -8.32
CA ALA A 16 -11.03 2.62 -8.70
C ALA A 16 -11.57 1.60 -7.69
N ALA A 17 -11.76 1.99 -6.42
CA ALA A 17 -12.41 1.16 -5.41
C ALA A 17 -13.93 1.14 -5.56
N SER A 18 -14.54 2.25 -5.99
CA SER A 18 -15.99 2.40 -6.17
C SER A 18 -16.52 1.90 -7.52
N ASN A 19 -15.66 1.54 -8.47
CA ASN A 19 -16.06 1.21 -9.84
C ASN A 19 -15.58 -0.18 -10.28
N GLU A 20 -16.50 -1.13 -10.45
CA GLU A 20 -16.18 -2.52 -10.81
C GLU A 20 -15.59 -2.65 -12.23
N ARG A 21 -16.06 -1.83 -13.18
CA ARG A 21 -15.50 -1.76 -14.54
C ARG A 21 -14.38 -0.73 -14.61
N LYS A 22 -13.14 -1.19 -14.42
CA LYS A 22 -11.95 -0.35 -14.53
C LYS A 22 -11.66 -0.07 -16.00
N LEU A 23 -12.08 1.10 -16.48
CA LEU A 23 -11.74 1.57 -17.81
C LEU A 23 -10.34 2.18 -17.78
N VAL A 24 -9.38 1.55 -18.48
CA VAL A 24 -7.98 2.01 -18.57
C VAL A 24 -7.90 3.47 -19.05
N SER A 25 -8.76 3.87 -19.97
CA SER A 25 -8.87 5.26 -20.44
C SER A 25 -9.22 6.22 -19.32
N LYS A 26 -10.17 5.87 -18.44
CA LYS A 26 -10.57 6.72 -17.31
C LYS A 26 -9.50 6.79 -16.22
N ILE A 27 -8.79 5.69 -15.97
CA ILE A 27 -7.64 5.67 -15.06
C ILE A 27 -6.54 6.61 -15.55
N ARG A 28 -6.24 6.57 -16.85
CA ARG A 28 -5.24 7.45 -17.47
C ARG A 28 -5.66 8.93 -17.41
N GLU A 29 -6.93 9.23 -17.68
CA GLU A 29 -7.49 10.58 -17.53
C GLU A 29 -7.36 11.10 -16.09
N LEU A 30 -7.85 10.33 -15.12
CA LEU A 30 -7.82 10.69 -13.70
C LEU A 30 -6.39 10.78 -13.12
N ALA A 31 -5.43 10.05 -13.70
CA ALA A 31 -4.04 10.15 -13.30
C ALA A 31 -3.38 11.49 -13.72
N GLY A 32 -3.98 12.25 -14.65
CA GLY A 32 -3.56 13.58 -15.10
C GLY A 32 -2.25 13.62 -15.90
N THR A 33 -1.26 12.80 -15.55
CA THR A 33 0.02 12.66 -16.25
C THR A 33 0.35 11.19 -16.50
N GLU A 34 1.14 10.92 -17.54
CA GLU A 34 1.57 9.56 -17.87
C GLU A 34 2.46 8.96 -16.76
N ASP A 35 3.24 9.78 -16.05
CA ASP A 35 4.04 9.35 -14.92
C ASP A 35 3.17 8.88 -13.75
N ASN A 36 2.16 9.67 -13.37
CA ASN A 36 1.21 9.29 -12.32
C ASN A 36 0.42 8.04 -12.72
N TYR A 37 0.04 7.90 -13.99
CA TYR A 37 -0.61 6.70 -14.51
C TYR A 37 0.28 5.47 -14.33
N ARG A 38 1.56 5.55 -14.73
CA ARG A 38 2.52 4.45 -14.60
C ARG A 38 2.77 4.08 -13.14
N ILE A 39 2.87 5.07 -12.26
CA ILE A 39 2.98 4.85 -10.81
C ILE A 39 1.75 4.10 -10.30
N PHE A 40 0.55 4.56 -10.63
CA PHE A 40 -0.69 3.92 -10.19
C PHE A 40 -0.77 2.46 -10.64
N ILE A 41 -0.54 2.18 -11.94
CA ILE A 41 -0.59 0.83 -12.49
C ILE A 41 0.43 -0.08 -11.80
N ARG A 42 1.68 0.38 -11.64
CA ARG A 42 2.72 -0.39 -10.94
C ARG A 42 2.32 -0.80 -9.53
N GLU A 43 1.76 0.14 -8.78
CA GLU A 43 1.34 -0.13 -7.40
C GLU A 43 0.04 -0.94 -7.32
N TYR A 44 -0.86 -0.77 -8.30
CA TYR A 44 -2.03 -1.62 -8.47
C TYR A 44 -1.64 -3.08 -8.70
N ASP A 45 -0.74 -3.34 -9.64
CA ASP A 45 -0.25 -4.68 -9.97
C ASP A 45 0.47 -5.30 -8.76
N ARG A 46 1.26 -4.51 -8.03
CA ARG A 46 1.90 -4.94 -6.78
C ARG A 46 0.86 -5.43 -5.76
N VAL A 47 -0.22 -4.69 -5.55
CA VAL A 47 -1.30 -5.07 -4.63
C VAL A 47 -2.00 -6.34 -5.13
N GLN A 48 -2.37 -6.41 -6.41
CA GLN A 48 -3.06 -7.58 -6.97
C GLN A 48 -2.22 -8.86 -6.83
N ALA A 49 -0.91 -8.79 -7.10
CA ALA A 49 -0.02 -9.93 -6.94
C ALA A 49 -0.02 -10.47 -5.49
N GLN A 50 -0.02 -9.59 -4.48
CA GLN A 50 -0.05 -10.01 -3.08
C GLN A 50 -1.42 -10.52 -2.63
N LEU A 51 -2.51 -9.99 -3.21
CA LEU A 51 -3.86 -10.48 -2.99
C LEU A 51 -4.05 -11.88 -3.57
N VAL A 52 -3.55 -12.13 -4.79
CA VAL A 52 -3.58 -13.47 -5.41
C VAL A 52 -2.85 -14.48 -4.52
N ARG A 53 -1.63 -14.14 -4.06
CA ARG A 53 -0.86 -15.00 -3.14
C ARG A 53 -1.63 -15.32 -1.86
N ALA A 54 -2.27 -14.33 -1.24
CA ALA A 54 -3.08 -14.53 -0.04
C ALA A 54 -4.32 -15.40 -0.32
N ARG A 55 -5.01 -15.19 -1.43
CA ARG A 55 -6.18 -16.00 -1.81
C ARG A 55 -5.83 -17.46 -2.12
N CYS A 56 -4.71 -17.70 -2.79
CA CYS A 56 -4.21 -19.07 -3.03
C CYS A 56 -3.94 -19.84 -1.73
N LEU A 57 -3.58 -19.12 -0.66
CA LEU A 57 -3.37 -19.68 0.67
C LEU A 57 -4.64 -19.65 1.54
N GLN A 58 -5.79 -19.21 1.01
CA GLN A 58 -7.07 -19.08 1.71
C GLN A 58 -7.00 -18.23 3.00
N ILE A 59 -6.14 -17.21 3.02
CA ILE A 59 -5.96 -16.27 4.14
C ILE A 59 -6.52 -14.89 3.79
N LYS A 60 -6.57 -13.98 4.79
CA LYS A 60 -7.11 -12.63 4.64
C LYS A 60 -6.43 -11.87 3.49
N ALA A 61 -7.22 -11.37 2.55
CA ALA A 61 -6.78 -10.69 1.33
C ALA A 61 -7.64 -9.45 1.06
N THR A 62 -7.57 -8.47 1.95
CA THR A 62 -8.47 -7.29 1.99
C THR A 62 -7.79 -5.97 1.64
N LEU A 63 -6.47 -5.94 1.42
CA LEU A 63 -5.76 -4.71 1.05
C LEU A 63 -6.30 -4.12 -0.26
N THR A 64 -6.76 -2.87 -0.22
CA THR A 64 -7.15 -2.13 -1.43
C THR A 64 -5.98 -1.29 -1.98
N ILE A 65 -6.06 -0.88 -3.25
CA ILE A 65 -5.09 0.08 -3.81
C ILE A 65 -5.13 1.42 -3.06
N ARG A 66 -6.30 1.84 -2.59
CA ARG A 66 -6.47 3.05 -1.78
C ARG A 66 -5.72 2.94 -0.45
N ASP A 67 -5.90 1.85 0.28
CA ASP A 67 -5.17 1.61 1.54
C ASP A 67 -3.65 1.62 1.31
N TRP A 68 -3.21 1.01 0.21
CA TRP A 68 -1.80 0.98 -0.13
C TRP A 68 -1.24 2.37 -0.42
N LEU A 69 -1.92 3.19 -1.23
CA LEU A 69 -1.46 4.55 -1.54
C LEU A 69 -1.51 5.47 -0.30
N ILE A 70 -2.49 5.32 0.59
CA ILE A 70 -2.51 6.01 1.89
C ILE A 70 -1.28 5.64 2.72
N THR A 71 -0.93 4.35 2.75
CA THR A 71 0.25 3.86 3.48
C THR A 71 1.54 4.42 2.87
N LEU A 72 1.66 4.42 1.53
CA LEU A 72 2.80 5.01 0.84
C LEU A 72 2.92 6.51 1.12
N ASP A 73 1.81 7.23 1.14
CA ASP A 73 1.82 8.67 1.43
C ASP A 73 2.24 8.97 2.86
N HIS A 74 1.72 8.23 3.84
CA HIS A 74 2.11 8.33 5.26
C HIS A 74 3.63 8.19 5.44
N PHE A 75 4.25 7.20 4.78
CA PHE A 75 5.69 6.98 4.82
C PHE A 75 6.48 7.82 3.79
N ASN A 76 5.86 8.82 3.18
CA ASN A 76 6.48 9.69 2.17
C ASN A 76 7.17 8.94 1.03
N TRP A 77 6.60 7.82 0.61
CA TRP A 77 7.14 6.95 -0.44
C TRP A 77 8.55 6.43 -0.11
N ARG A 78 8.85 6.28 1.19
CA ARG A 78 10.11 5.71 1.70
C ARG A 78 9.84 4.41 2.44
N CYS A 79 10.91 3.69 2.75
CA CYS A 79 10.85 2.51 3.60
C CYS A 79 10.31 2.89 4.98
N ALA A 80 9.26 2.18 5.43
CA ALA A 80 8.66 2.37 6.75
C ALA A 80 9.62 2.10 7.92
N TYR A 81 10.61 1.22 7.70
CA TYR A 81 11.62 0.87 8.69
C TYR A 81 12.70 1.96 8.80
N CYS A 82 13.57 2.07 7.79
CA CYS A 82 14.69 3.01 7.89
C CYS A 82 14.33 4.47 7.61
N GLN A 83 13.18 4.75 6.97
CA GLN A 83 12.71 6.10 6.55
C GLN A 83 13.70 6.93 5.70
N ILE A 84 14.87 6.38 5.37
CA ILE A 84 15.91 7.02 4.59
C ILE A 84 15.75 6.68 3.12
N ARG A 85 15.62 5.38 2.80
CA ARG A 85 15.66 4.88 1.42
C ARG A 85 14.26 4.84 0.79
N PRO A 86 14.17 4.99 -0.55
CA PRO A 86 12.96 4.68 -1.28
C PRO A 86 12.49 3.26 -0.97
N PHE A 87 11.17 3.05 -0.90
CA PHE A 87 10.65 1.69 -0.81
C PHE A 87 10.83 0.95 -2.13
N GLN A 88 10.91 -0.37 -2.05
CA GLN A 88 11.07 -1.25 -3.20
C GLN A 88 10.05 -2.39 -3.18
N ILE A 89 9.56 -2.75 -1.99
CA ILE A 89 8.61 -3.86 -1.78
C ILE A 89 7.44 -3.44 -0.90
N LEU A 90 6.31 -4.13 -1.11
CA LEU A 90 5.25 -4.25 -0.12
C LEU A 90 5.66 -5.39 0.81
N HIS A 91 5.77 -5.09 2.09
CA HIS A 91 6.25 -5.99 3.13
C HIS A 91 5.12 -6.32 4.10
N HIS A 92 5.01 -7.59 4.50
CA HIS A 92 4.08 -8.06 5.53
C HIS A 92 4.76 -7.98 6.90
N PHE A 93 4.24 -7.17 7.82
CA PHE A 93 4.81 -6.96 9.14
C PHE A 93 4.75 -8.24 9.99
N VAL A 94 3.54 -8.80 10.12
CA VAL A 94 3.31 -10.18 10.53
C VAL A 94 3.43 -11.05 9.27
N PRO A 95 4.09 -12.23 9.32
CA PRO A 95 4.25 -13.04 8.12
C PRO A 95 2.91 -13.39 7.46
N LEU A 96 2.97 -13.62 6.15
CA LEU A 96 1.77 -13.74 5.32
C LEU A 96 0.76 -14.79 5.85
N PRO A 97 1.17 -16.02 6.25
CA PRO A 97 0.24 -17.03 6.73
C PRO A 97 -0.60 -16.59 7.95
N GLU A 98 -0.03 -15.79 8.84
CA GLU A 98 -0.69 -15.37 10.08
C GLU A 98 -1.42 -14.03 9.93
N GLY A 99 -0.82 -13.06 9.21
CA GLY A 99 -1.33 -11.69 9.14
C GLY A 99 -2.16 -11.37 7.90
N GLY A 100 -2.03 -12.15 6.82
CA GLY A 100 -2.69 -11.88 5.55
C GLY A 100 -2.18 -10.65 4.81
N THR A 101 -2.72 -10.39 3.61
CA THR A 101 -2.47 -9.17 2.84
C THR A 101 -3.57 -8.16 3.16
N THR A 102 -3.33 -7.30 4.15
CA THR A 102 -4.32 -6.34 4.69
C THR A 102 -3.68 -4.97 4.93
N ALA A 103 -4.50 -3.94 5.04
CA ALA A 103 -4.04 -2.58 5.35
C ALA A 103 -3.36 -2.45 6.73
N HIS A 104 -3.62 -3.39 7.63
CA HIS A 104 -3.04 -3.45 8.99
C HIS A 104 -1.82 -4.37 9.07
N ASN A 105 -1.38 -4.92 7.95
CA ASN A 105 -0.22 -5.80 7.91
C ASN A 105 0.80 -5.44 6.83
N CYS A 106 0.42 -4.62 5.84
CA CYS A 106 1.27 -4.28 4.72
C CYS A 106 1.89 -2.88 4.85
N VAL A 107 3.21 -2.79 4.72
CA VAL A 107 3.97 -1.52 4.77
C VAL A 107 5.04 -1.45 3.66
N PRO A 108 5.46 -0.25 3.22
CA PRO A 108 6.58 -0.11 2.31
C PRO A 108 7.90 -0.48 2.97
N ALA A 109 8.72 -1.29 2.31
CA ALA A 109 10.08 -1.55 2.74
C ALA A 109 11.08 -1.44 1.60
N CYS A 110 12.31 -1.09 1.94
CA CYS A 110 13.46 -1.27 1.06
C CYS A 110 14.01 -2.69 1.18
N TYR A 111 14.79 -3.16 0.21
CA TYR A 111 15.31 -4.52 0.19
C TYR A 111 16.18 -4.86 1.41
N SER A 112 17.01 -3.93 1.91
CA SER A 112 17.83 -4.23 3.09
C SER A 112 17.05 -4.22 4.41
N CYS A 113 15.79 -3.77 4.41
CA CYS A 113 14.89 -3.89 5.56
C CYS A 113 13.79 -4.94 5.34
N ARG A 114 13.92 -5.83 4.34
CA ARG A 114 12.97 -6.94 4.09
C ARG A 114 12.95 -7.96 5.23
N ARG A 115 14.03 -8.05 5.99
CA ARG A 115 14.12 -8.91 7.19
C ARG A 115 14.61 -8.03 8.33
N PRO A 116 13.74 -7.13 8.84
CA PRO A 116 14.15 -6.27 9.94
C PRO A 116 14.48 -7.14 11.15
N SER A 117 15.52 -6.79 11.91
CA SER A 117 15.61 -7.26 13.28
C SER A 117 14.34 -6.78 14.00
N ILE A 118 13.52 -7.73 14.45
CA ILE A 118 12.17 -7.48 15.00
C ILE A 118 12.17 -6.47 16.17
N ASN A 119 13.32 -6.25 16.82
CA ASN A 119 13.41 -5.56 18.10
C ASN A 119 13.42 -4.01 18.07
N GLU A 120 13.39 -3.33 16.91
CA GLU A 120 13.69 -1.87 16.90
C GLU A 120 12.83 -0.99 15.96
N CYS A 121 11.62 -1.39 15.57
CA CYS A 121 10.81 -0.55 14.65
C CYS A 121 9.46 -0.08 15.20
N THR A 122 9.56 0.77 16.23
CA THR A 122 8.44 1.43 16.92
C THR A 122 7.52 2.23 15.98
N HIS A 123 8.06 2.81 14.90
CA HIS A 123 7.27 3.61 13.95
C HIS A 123 6.29 2.75 13.15
N VAL A 124 6.69 1.56 12.74
CA VAL A 124 5.82 0.63 12.00
C VAL A 124 4.73 0.10 12.91
N GLN A 125 5.08 -0.29 14.14
CA GLN A 125 4.11 -0.76 15.13
C GLN A 125 3.08 0.32 15.45
N ARG A 126 3.51 1.56 15.69
CA ARG A 126 2.61 2.70 15.94
C ARG A 126 1.64 2.93 14.78
N TYR A 127 2.14 3.01 13.55
CA TYR A 127 1.29 3.19 12.37
C TYR A 127 0.23 2.08 12.24
N LEU A 128 0.64 0.82 12.43
CA LEU A 128 -0.28 -0.32 12.31
C LEU A 128 -1.33 -0.34 13.43
N ALA A 129 -0.95 0.05 14.66
CA ALA A 129 -1.88 0.20 15.77
C ALA A 129 -2.92 1.31 15.52
N GLU A 130 -2.48 2.50 15.12
CA GLU A 130 -3.36 3.63 14.76
C GLU A 130 -4.34 3.22 13.65
N ARG A 131 -3.88 2.45 12.65
CA ARG A 131 -4.74 1.97 11.56
C ARG A 131 -5.80 0.98 12.05
N GLN A 132 -5.52 0.16 13.06
CA GLN A 132 -6.49 -0.78 13.64
C GLN A 132 -7.54 -0.05 14.47
N GLU A 133 -7.15 0.94 15.26
CA GLU A 133 -8.07 1.74 16.08
C GLU A 133 -9.11 2.52 15.24
N LEU A 134 -8.68 3.07 14.09
CA LEU A 134 -9.58 3.78 13.17
C LEU A 134 -10.71 2.91 12.59
N VAL A 135 -10.54 1.58 12.56
CA VAL A 135 -11.58 0.64 12.12
C VAL A 135 -12.55 0.29 13.25
N CYS A 136 -12.12 0.37 14.50
CA CYS A 136 -12.98 0.12 15.66
C CYS A 136 -13.92 1.31 15.98
N LEU A 137 -13.65 2.49 15.42
CA LEU A 137 -14.43 3.71 15.62
C LEU A 137 -15.39 4.03 14.45
N SER A 138 -15.38 3.23 13.38
CA SER A 138 -16.18 3.41 12.16
C SER A 138 -17.23 2.32 12.00
#